data_AF-A0A517TFE1-F1
#
_entry.id   AF-A0A517TFE1-F1
#
_cell.length_a   1.000
_cell.length_b   1.000
_cell.length_c   1.000
_cell.angle_alpha   90.00
_cell.angle_beta   90.00
_cell.angle_gamma   90.00
#
_symmetry.space_group_name_H-M   'P 1'
#
loop_
_entity.id
_entity.type
_entity.pdbx_description
1 polymer ?
#
loop_
_entity_poly.entity_id
_entity_poly.type
_entity_poly.pdbx_seq_one_letter_code
_entity_poly.pdbx_strand_id
1 'polypeptide(L)'
;MNSTIETRIERLQNSAMDFANDVEQWQVDHELAMICYDVEEKLAVGLCIYGIVNDLDEAYRLAVAEGELEYLESFDETMLTIFGWWLRPCDKLIREINYLQDKGHTIERADEFITATREVRGILTPDDQFFTGKTLTELCDQAIDDHQAGKTEGF
;
A
#
# COMPACT_ATOMS: atom_id res chain seq x y z
N MET A 1 21.06 -29.05 50.94
CA MET A 1 19.61 -29.33 51.06
C MET A 1 18.76 -28.08 50.78
N ASN A 2 19.13 -26.88 51.27
CA ASN A 2 18.46 -25.61 50.89
C ASN A 2 18.52 -25.27 49.40
N SER A 3 19.68 -25.47 48.75
CA SER A 3 19.86 -25.19 47.32
C SER A 3 18.89 -25.98 46.41
N THR A 4 18.49 -27.20 46.79
CA THR A 4 17.53 -28.01 45.99
C THR A 4 16.10 -27.52 46.11
N ILE A 5 15.75 -26.87 47.23
CA ILE A 5 14.43 -26.27 47.44
C ILE A 5 14.34 -24.94 46.72
N GLU A 6 15.38 -24.10 46.79
CA GLU A 6 15.48 -22.82 46.09
C GLU A 6 15.35 -23.00 44.57
N THR A 7 16.09 -23.94 43.97
CA THR A 7 15.97 -24.25 42.53
C THR A 7 14.56 -24.73 42.13
N ARG A 8 13.84 -25.41 43.02
CA ARG A 8 12.47 -25.86 42.75
C ARG A 8 11.46 -24.72 42.84
N ILE A 9 11.67 -23.78 43.77
CA ILE A 9 10.85 -22.57 43.89
C ILE A 9 11.04 -21.70 42.65
N GLU A 10 12.27 -21.46 42.21
CA GLU A 10 12.55 -20.67 40.99
C GLU A 10 11.89 -21.28 39.75
N ARG A 11 11.97 -22.61 39.58
CA ARG A 11 11.29 -23.28 38.46
C ARG A 11 9.78 -23.13 38.51
N LEU A 12 9.17 -23.26 39.70
CA LEU A 12 7.73 -23.08 39.86
C LEU A 12 7.31 -21.64 39.59
N GLN A 13 8.10 -20.66 40.02
CA GLN A 13 7.86 -19.25 39.73
C GLN A 13 7.93 -18.97 38.23
N ASN A 14 8.95 -19.49 37.54
CA ASN A 14 9.08 -19.34 36.09
C ASN A 14 7.92 -20.02 35.35
N SER A 15 7.58 -21.26 35.68
CA SER A 15 6.44 -21.95 35.04
C SER A 15 5.09 -21.29 35.33
N ALA A 16 4.89 -20.72 36.51
CA ALA A 16 3.67 -19.97 36.83
C ALA A 16 3.60 -18.64 36.06
N MET A 17 4.75 -17.98 35.84
CA MET A 17 4.84 -16.76 35.05
C MET A 17 4.63 -17.04 33.56
N ASP A 18 5.21 -18.12 33.03
CA ASP A 18 4.99 -18.59 31.65
C ASP A 18 3.50 -18.92 31.43
N PHE A 19 2.87 -19.64 32.35
CA PHE A 19 1.44 -19.93 32.29
C PHE A 19 0.58 -18.67 32.34
N ALA A 20 0.90 -17.71 33.21
CA ALA A 20 0.18 -16.44 33.27
C ALA A 20 0.31 -15.64 31.97
N ASN A 21 1.50 -15.60 31.38
CA ASN A 21 1.75 -14.95 30.09
C ASN A 21 0.96 -15.63 28.97
N ASP A 22 0.99 -16.96 28.88
CA ASP A 22 0.25 -17.73 27.87
C ASP A 22 -1.28 -17.52 28.00
N VAL A 23 -1.79 -17.40 29.22
CA VAL A 23 -3.22 -17.17 29.50
C VAL A 23 -3.67 -15.76 29.14
N GLU A 24 -2.78 -14.76 29.07
CA GLU A 24 -3.13 -13.38 28.69
C GLU A 24 -2.73 -13.02 27.25
N GLN A 25 -1.79 -13.78 26.64
CA GLN A 25 -1.28 -13.52 25.29
C GLN A 25 -2.38 -13.53 24.21
N TRP A 26 -3.44 -14.33 24.39
CA TRP A 26 -4.57 -14.35 23.46
C TRP A 26 -5.28 -13.00 23.33
N GLN A 27 -5.26 -12.15 24.36
CA GLN A 27 -5.87 -10.81 24.28
C GLN A 27 -5.07 -9.91 23.35
N VAL A 28 -3.74 -9.94 23.48
CA VAL A 28 -2.83 -9.18 22.60
C VAL A 28 -2.95 -9.66 21.16
N ASP A 29 -2.96 -10.98 20.96
CA ASP A 29 -3.12 -11.57 19.63
C ASP A 29 -4.50 -11.24 19.03
N HIS A 30 -5.55 -11.23 19.86
CA HIS A 30 -6.89 -10.84 19.45
C HIS A 30 -6.97 -9.36 19.07
N GLU A 31 -6.39 -8.45 19.86
CA GLU A 31 -6.33 -7.02 19.54
C GLU A 31 -5.62 -6.79 18.20
N LEU A 32 -4.49 -7.44 17.97
CA LEU A 32 -3.75 -7.35 16.69
C LEU A 32 -4.57 -7.90 15.52
N ALA A 33 -5.28 -9.01 15.71
CA ALA A 33 -6.16 -9.56 14.68
C ALA A 33 -7.30 -8.60 14.32
N MET A 34 -7.90 -7.94 15.33
CA MET A 34 -8.94 -6.93 15.09
C MET A 34 -8.39 -5.72 14.33
N ILE A 35 -7.17 -5.27 14.64
CA ILE A 35 -6.52 -4.19 13.90
C ILE A 35 -6.27 -4.60 12.45
N CYS A 36 -5.83 -5.85 12.18
CA CYS A 36 -5.65 -6.34 10.82
C CYS A 36 -6.97 -6.30 10.05
N TYR A 37 -8.04 -6.83 10.64
CA TYR A 37 -9.38 -6.82 10.04
C TYR A 37 -9.86 -5.40 9.72
N ASP A 38 -9.71 -4.47 10.66
CA ASP A 38 -10.09 -3.07 10.49
C ASP A 38 -9.28 -2.35 9.39
N VAL A 39 -8.04 -2.78 9.14
CA VAL A 39 -7.24 -2.27 8.03
C VAL A 39 -7.73 -2.86 6.72
N GLU A 40 -7.91 -4.18 6.65
CA GLU A 40 -8.38 -4.88 5.44
C GLU A 40 -9.74 -4.38 4.96
N GLU A 41 -10.69 -4.10 5.87
CA GLU A 41 -11.98 -3.51 5.52
C GLU A 41 -11.81 -2.14 4.86
N LYS A 42 -10.93 -1.29 5.40
CA LYS A 42 -10.63 0.04 4.82
C LYS A 42 -9.94 -0.09 3.47
N LEU A 43 -9.04 -1.06 3.29
CA LEU A 43 -8.39 -1.31 2.01
C LEU A 43 -9.42 -1.76 0.96
N ALA A 44 -10.34 -2.65 1.32
CA ALA A 44 -11.39 -3.11 0.42
C ALA A 44 -12.28 -1.95 -0.05
N VAL A 45 -12.70 -1.08 0.86
CA VAL A 45 -13.47 0.13 0.52
C VAL A 45 -12.66 1.09 -0.35
N GLY A 46 -11.40 1.34 0.01
CA GLY A 46 -10.50 2.20 -0.75
C GLY A 46 -10.30 1.71 -2.18
N LEU A 47 -10.01 0.42 -2.36
CA LEU A 47 -9.85 -0.21 -3.67
C LEU A 47 -11.14 -0.20 -4.49
N CYS A 48 -12.29 -0.40 -3.85
CA CYS A 48 -13.59 -0.31 -4.51
C CYS A 48 -13.83 1.10 -5.08
N ILE A 49 -13.58 2.14 -4.29
CA ILE A 49 -13.71 3.54 -4.74
C ILE A 49 -12.73 3.82 -5.88
N TYR A 50 -11.47 3.41 -5.74
CA TYR A 50 -10.46 3.59 -6.78
C TYR A 50 -10.89 2.95 -8.10
N GLY A 51 -11.36 1.68 -8.06
CA GLY A 51 -11.85 0.99 -9.25
C GLY A 51 -12.98 1.73 -9.94
N ILE A 52 -14.00 2.18 -9.19
CA ILE A 52 -15.13 2.95 -9.75
C ILE A 52 -14.66 4.24 -10.44
N VAL A 53 -13.73 4.97 -9.81
CA VAL A 53 -13.20 6.23 -10.36
C VAL A 53 -12.36 5.95 -11.61
N ASN A 54 -11.52 4.92 -11.58
CA ASN A 54 -10.68 4.54 -12.71
C ASN A 54 -11.50 4.06 -13.91
N ASP A 55 -12.51 3.21 -13.69
CA ASP A 55 -13.40 2.71 -14.74
C ASP A 55 -14.17 3.87 -15.40
N LEU A 56 -14.58 4.87 -14.61
CA LEU A 56 -15.24 6.07 -15.13
C LEU A 56 -14.29 6.94 -15.97
N ASP A 57 -13.05 7.14 -15.51
CA ASP A 57 -12.02 7.87 -16.26
C ASP A 57 -11.73 7.18 -17.61
N GLU A 58 -11.51 5.87 -17.58
CA GLU A 58 -11.21 5.06 -18.75
C GLU A 58 -12.36 5.09 -19.76
N ALA A 59 -13.60 4.88 -19.30
CA ALA A 59 -14.77 4.93 -20.16
C ALA A 59 -14.96 6.30 -20.82
N TYR A 60 -14.73 7.39 -20.09
CA TYR A 60 -14.79 8.74 -20.66
C TYR A 60 -13.71 8.96 -21.72
N ARG A 61 -12.44 8.63 -21.40
CA ARG A 61 -11.32 8.77 -22.34
C ARG A 61 -11.54 7.95 -23.61
N LEU A 62 -12.06 6.74 -23.48
CA LEU A 62 -12.37 5.87 -24.62
C LEU A 62 -13.45 6.50 -25.52
N ALA A 63 -14.55 6.96 -24.93
CA ALA A 63 -15.64 7.61 -25.68
C ALA A 63 -15.18 8.89 -26.40
N VAL A 64 -14.28 9.68 -25.79
CA VAL A 64 -13.66 10.85 -26.45
C VAL A 64 -12.76 10.40 -27.60
N ALA A 65 -11.93 9.38 -27.41
CA ALA A 65 -11.03 8.86 -28.44
C ALA A 65 -11.77 8.28 -29.66
N GLU A 66 -12.93 7.66 -29.43
CA GLU A 66 -13.82 7.13 -30.46
C GLU A 66 -14.69 8.21 -31.12
N GLY A 67 -14.65 9.45 -30.61
CA GLY A 67 -15.43 10.58 -31.11
C GLY A 67 -16.91 10.55 -30.73
N GLU A 68 -17.29 9.72 -29.76
CA GLU A 68 -18.66 9.65 -29.21
C GLU A 68 -18.97 10.83 -28.28
N LEU A 69 -17.94 11.36 -27.61
CA LEU A 69 -18.02 12.52 -26.74
C LEU A 69 -16.99 13.59 -27.12
N GLU A 70 -17.31 14.85 -26.83
CA GLU A 70 -16.34 15.95 -26.90
C GLU A 70 -15.47 15.97 -25.64
N TYR A 71 -14.19 16.29 -25.81
CA TYR A 71 -13.28 16.50 -24.69
C TYR A 71 -13.71 17.71 -23.85
N LEU A 72 -13.74 17.53 -22.53
CA LEU A 72 -14.12 18.52 -21.54
C LEU A 72 -13.04 18.61 -20.47
N GLU A 73 -12.30 19.71 -20.47
CA GLU A 73 -11.28 19.99 -19.45
C GLU A 73 -11.84 19.95 -18.01
N SER A 74 -13.09 20.36 -17.82
CA SER A 74 -13.77 20.30 -16.53
C SER A 74 -14.00 18.87 -16.01
N PHE A 75 -14.06 17.87 -16.89
CA PHE A 75 -14.12 16.47 -16.48
C PHE A 75 -12.77 16.04 -15.88
N ASP A 76 -11.67 16.33 -16.56
CA ASP A 76 -10.32 16.03 -16.08
C ASP A 76 -10.05 16.69 -14.72
N GLU A 77 -10.39 17.98 -14.56
CA GLU A 77 -10.27 18.67 -13.26
C GLU A 77 -11.09 18.00 -12.15
N THR A 78 -12.27 17.49 -12.49
CA THR A 78 -13.14 16.75 -11.56
C THR A 78 -12.50 15.43 -11.15
N MET A 79 -11.96 14.68 -12.11
CA MET A 79 -11.29 13.39 -11.83
C MET A 79 -10.04 13.58 -10.98
N LEU A 80 -9.20 14.58 -11.28
CA LEU A 80 -8.04 14.94 -10.46
C LEU A 80 -8.47 15.32 -9.03
N THR A 81 -9.58 16.03 -8.87
CA THR A 81 -10.12 16.38 -7.55
C THR A 81 -10.55 15.15 -6.76
N ILE A 82 -11.27 14.22 -7.41
CA ILE A 82 -11.72 12.96 -6.79
C ILE A 82 -10.53 12.10 -6.38
N PHE A 83 -9.56 11.92 -7.26
CA PHE A 83 -8.31 11.21 -6.96
C PHE A 83 -7.55 11.87 -5.81
N GLY A 84 -7.51 13.20 -5.76
CA GLY A 84 -6.93 13.95 -4.65
C GLY A 84 -7.63 13.69 -3.31
N TRP A 85 -8.96 13.57 -3.29
CA TRP A 85 -9.69 13.21 -2.07
C TRP A 85 -9.46 11.77 -1.65
N TRP A 86 -9.44 10.84 -2.62
CA TRP A 86 -9.17 9.43 -2.38
C TRP A 86 -7.75 9.21 -1.83
N LEU A 87 -6.75 9.95 -2.32
CA LEU A 87 -5.36 9.80 -1.92
C LEU A 87 -5.07 10.26 -0.47
N ARG A 88 -5.80 11.26 0.03
CA ARG A 88 -5.58 11.85 1.37
C ARG A 88 -5.48 10.83 2.51
N PRO A 89 -6.39 9.85 2.67
CA PRO A 89 -6.27 8.85 3.72
C PRO A 89 -5.20 7.78 3.46
N CYS A 90 -4.72 7.60 2.23
CA CYS A 90 -3.86 6.47 1.86
C CYS A 90 -2.52 6.47 2.61
N ASP A 91 -1.93 7.63 2.87
CA ASP A 91 -0.65 7.73 3.62
C ASP A 91 -0.76 7.22 5.06
N LYS A 92 -1.95 7.33 5.66
CA LYS A 92 -2.20 6.79 6.99
C LYS A 92 -2.33 5.26 6.91
N LEU A 93 -3.11 4.76 5.95
CA LEU A 93 -3.31 3.32 5.76
C LEU A 93 -2.02 2.59 5.41
N ILE A 94 -1.16 3.16 4.55
CA ILE A 94 0.15 2.58 4.23
C ILE A 94 1.03 2.47 5.49
N ARG A 95 0.99 3.45 6.38
CA ARG A 95 1.73 3.38 7.65
C ARG A 95 1.18 2.29 8.58
N GLU A 96 -0.14 2.10 8.62
CA GLU A 96 -0.78 1.02 9.38
C GLU A 96 -0.42 -0.36 8.80
N ILE A 97 -0.43 -0.51 7.47
CA ILE A 97 0.01 -1.72 6.77
C ILE A 97 1.46 -2.06 7.14
N ASN A 98 2.39 -1.10 6.98
CA ASN A 98 3.80 -1.32 7.27
C ASN A 98 4.01 -1.70 8.74
N TYR A 99 3.31 -1.05 9.67
CA TYR A 99 3.38 -1.39 11.10
C TYR A 99 2.97 -2.84 11.36
N LEU A 100 1.89 -3.32 10.75
CA LEU A 100 1.42 -4.69 10.93
C LEU A 100 2.35 -5.71 10.26
N GLN A 101 2.91 -5.38 9.09
CA GLN A 101 3.89 -6.21 8.40
C GLN A 101 5.20 -6.32 9.18
N ASP A 102 5.69 -5.23 9.80
CA ASP A 102 6.86 -5.23 10.68
C ASP A 102 6.65 -6.10 11.94
N LYS A 103 5.39 -6.33 12.32
CA LYS A 103 4.99 -7.25 13.40
C LYS A 103 4.80 -8.70 12.92
N GLY A 104 5.01 -8.97 11.63
CA GLY A 104 4.93 -10.31 11.04
C GLY A 104 3.53 -10.69 10.54
N HIS A 105 2.59 -9.75 10.48
CA HIS A 105 1.25 -9.99 9.94
C HIS A 105 1.22 -9.77 8.43
N THR A 106 0.43 -10.59 7.74
CA THR A 106 0.10 -10.38 6.32
C THR A 106 -1.25 -9.69 6.25
N ILE A 107 -1.36 -8.67 5.41
CA ILE A 107 -2.58 -7.88 5.20
C ILE A 107 -3.09 -8.16 3.80
N GLU A 108 -4.31 -8.65 3.68
CA GLU A 108 -4.94 -8.96 2.40
C GLU A 108 -5.03 -7.70 1.52
N ARG A 109 -4.62 -7.85 0.24
CA ARG A 109 -4.67 -6.81 -0.80
C ARG A 109 -3.85 -5.54 -0.51
N ALA A 110 -2.92 -5.59 0.44
CA ALA A 110 -2.00 -4.48 0.71
C ALA A 110 -1.21 -4.05 -0.55
N ASP A 111 -0.69 -5.01 -1.31
CA ASP A 111 0.10 -4.72 -2.53
C ASP A 111 -0.74 -4.06 -3.63
N GLU A 112 -1.99 -4.48 -3.80
CA GLU A 112 -2.94 -3.86 -4.72
C GLU A 112 -3.18 -2.39 -4.32
N PHE A 113 -3.41 -2.14 -3.03
CA PHE A 113 -3.66 -0.79 -2.52
C PHE A 113 -2.44 0.13 -2.66
N ILE A 114 -1.23 -0.39 -2.39
CA ILE A 114 0.03 0.34 -2.58
C ILE A 114 0.23 0.70 -4.05
N THR A 115 -0.07 -0.25 -4.96
CA THR A 115 0.03 -0.04 -6.41
C THR A 115 -0.93 1.04 -6.88
N ALA A 116 -2.21 0.94 -6.52
CA ALA A 116 -3.22 1.96 -6.85
C ALA A 116 -2.84 3.34 -6.28
N THR A 117 -2.30 3.39 -5.06
CA THR A 117 -1.83 4.64 -4.45
C THR A 117 -0.69 5.27 -5.24
N ARG A 118 0.26 4.45 -5.72
CA ARG A 118 1.38 4.92 -6.55
C ARG A 118 0.90 5.47 -7.89
N GLU A 119 -0.05 4.79 -8.53
CA GLU A 119 -0.62 5.23 -9.81
C GLU A 119 -1.34 6.56 -9.68
N VAL A 120 -2.20 6.71 -8.65
CA VAL A 120 -2.89 7.99 -8.40
C VAL A 120 -1.90 9.12 -8.10
N ARG A 121 -0.82 8.85 -7.35
CA ARG A 121 0.25 9.84 -7.18
C ARG A 121 0.90 10.23 -8.50
N GLY A 122 1.10 9.28 -9.41
CA GLY A 122 1.59 9.55 -10.76
C GLY A 122 0.64 10.48 -11.53
N ILE A 123 -0.66 10.18 -11.53
CA ILE A 123 -1.71 10.99 -12.19
C ILE A 123 -1.74 12.42 -11.63
N LEU A 124 -1.58 12.58 -10.31
CA LEU A 124 -1.62 13.89 -9.66
C LEU A 124 -0.30 14.66 -9.70
N THR A 125 0.79 14.05 -10.17
CA THR A 125 2.08 14.72 -10.29
C THR A 125 2.04 15.61 -11.53
N PRO A 126 2.21 16.94 -11.39
CA PRO A 126 2.28 17.83 -12.54
C PRO A 126 3.38 17.41 -13.53
N ASP A 127 3.14 17.55 -14.83
CA ASP A 127 4.08 17.14 -15.87
C ASP A 127 5.47 17.76 -15.70
N ASP A 128 5.55 19.04 -15.29
CA ASP A 128 6.81 19.73 -15.02
C ASP A 128 7.59 19.12 -13.84
N GLN A 129 6.94 18.47 -12.89
CA GLN A 129 7.56 17.73 -11.80
C GLN A 129 7.86 16.27 -12.17
N PHE A 130 7.05 15.67 -13.05
CA PHE A 130 7.29 14.34 -13.58
C PHE A 130 8.58 14.31 -14.42
N PHE A 131 8.74 15.25 -15.34
CA PHE A 131 9.88 15.31 -16.28
C PHE A 131 11.15 16.00 -15.74
N THR A 132 11.15 16.56 -14.52
CA THR A 132 12.34 17.20 -13.91
C THR A 132 13.13 16.29 -12.99
N GLY A 133 12.64 15.08 -12.71
CA GLY A 133 13.35 14.10 -11.90
C GLY A 133 14.57 13.51 -12.63
N LYS A 134 15.72 13.49 -11.93
CA LYS A 134 16.94 12.74 -12.32
C LYS A 134 16.64 11.36 -12.93
N THR A 135 15.60 10.71 -12.46
CA THR A 135 15.12 9.40 -12.88
C THR A 135 14.82 9.28 -14.38
N LEU A 136 14.27 10.31 -15.03
CA LEU A 136 13.97 10.26 -16.47
C LEU A 136 15.22 10.48 -17.32
N THR A 137 16.13 11.36 -16.89
CA THR A 137 17.44 11.49 -17.51
C THR A 137 18.24 10.20 -17.37
N GLU A 138 18.23 9.58 -16.19
CA GLU A 138 18.91 8.31 -15.90
C GLU A 138 18.29 7.15 -16.69
N LEU A 139 16.96 7.10 -16.86
CA LEU A 139 16.29 6.09 -17.70
C LEU A 139 16.58 6.29 -19.19
N CYS A 140 16.62 7.54 -19.67
CA CYS A 140 17.04 7.86 -21.03
C CYS A 140 18.50 7.49 -21.28
N ASP A 141 19.40 7.88 -20.37
CA ASP A 141 20.83 7.56 -20.48
C ASP A 141 21.04 6.05 -20.47
N GLN A 142 20.34 5.33 -19.58
CA GLN A 142 20.40 3.86 -19.53
C GLN A 142 19.84 3.21 -20.80
N ALA A 143 18.74 3.72 -21.36
CA ALA A 143 18.17 3.22 -22.61
C ALA A 143 19.08 3.51 -23.82
N ILE A 144 19.76 4.66 -23.84
CA ILE A 144 20.75 5.01 -24.86
C ILE A 144 21.97 4.09 -24.74
N ASP A 145 22.46 3.86 -23.52
CA ASP A 145 23.59 2.97 -23.25
C ASP A 145 23.27 1.51 -23.64
N ASP A 146 22.06 1.03 -23.33
CA ASP A 146 21.62 -0.30 -23.70
C ASP A 146 21.40 -0.45 -25.22
N HIS A 147 20.94 0.60 -25.91
CA HIS A 147 20.89 0.62 -27.38
C HIS A 147 22.29 0.60 -28.01
N GLN A 148 23.22 1.41 -27.50
CA GLN A 148 24.61 1.43 -27.95
C GLN A 148 25.35 0.11 -27.65
N ALA A 149 24.99 -0.56 -26.55
CA ALA A 149 25.50 -1.88 -26.19
C ALA A 149 24.84 -3.03 -26.97
N GLY A 150 23.88 -2.74 -27.87
CA GLY A 150 23.18 -3.74 -28.68
C GLY A 150 22.21 -4.63 -27.89
N LYS A 151 21.74 -4.17 -26.71
CA LYS A 151 20.84 -4.91 -25.81
C LYS A 151 19.37 -4.57 -26.00
N THR A 152 19.03 -3.60 -26.83
CA THR A 152 17.63 -3.39 -27.22
C THR A 152 17.24 -4.44 -28.25
N GLU A 153 16.59 -5.52 -27.82
CA GLU A 153 15.94 -6.46 -28.74
C GLU A 153 14.88 -5.72 -29.54
N GLY A 154 14.89 -5.92 -30.87
CA GLY A 154 14.01 -5.23 -31.79
C GLY A 154 12.53 -5.58 -31.55
N PHE A 155 11.71 -4.53 -31.53
CA PHE A 155 10.29 -4.62 -31.88
C PHE A 155 10.12 -4.29 -33.37
#